data_AF-A0A9X8VF27-F1
#
_entry.id   AF-A0A9X8VF27-F1
#
_cell.length_a   1.000
_cell.length_b   1.000
_cell.length_c   1.000
_cell.angle_alpha   90.00
_cell.angle_beta   90.00
_cell.angle_gamma   90.00
#
_symmetry.space_group_name_H-M   'P 1'
#
loop_
_entity.id
_entity.type
_entity.pdbx_description
1 polymer ?
#
loop_
_entity_poly.entity_id
_entity_poly.type
_entity_poly.pdbx_seq_one_letter_code
_entity_poly.pdbx_strand_id
1 'polypeptide(L)'
;LEALDAEFSGSGHVNWVVAANRLLQQGVIDHSACQRIALYWAFGRLIANSDMHQGNLSFLRPTQRPVMLAPLYDMLPMAFAPASSGNLRDDAVEIRLSNEVGGAVWRQAELLALEFWRRTTQHDDISDAFRAIAEQMLAQLQKLHERIQRLA
;
A
#
# COMPACT_ATOMS: atom_id res chain seq x y z
N LEU A 1 10.55 -9.33 -0.76
CA LEU A 1 11.28 -8.07 -0.55
C LEU A 1 12.19 -8.30 0.63
N GLU A 2 11.70 -8.94 1.69
CA GLU A 2 12.49 -9.37 2.84
C GLU A 2 13.72 -10.20 2.45
N ALA A 3 13.56 -11.22 1.59
CA ALA A 3 14.68 -12.02 1.12
C ALA A 3 15.75 -11.21 0.37
N LEU A 4 15.33 -10.26 -0.50
CA LEU A 4 16.27 -9.40 -1.24
C LEU A 4 16.87 -8.30 -0.37
N ASP A 5 16.10 -7.75 0.57
CA ASP A 5 16.59 -6.77 1.53
C ASP A 5 17.63 -7.40 2.44
N ALA A 6 17.35 -8.58 2.99
CA ALA A 6 18.30 -9.35 3.80
C ALA A 6 19.57 -9.71 3.00
N GLU A 7 19.43 -10.09 1.73
CA GLU A 7 20.55 -10.49 0.88
C GLU A 7 21.43 -9.30 0.43
N PHE A 8 20.82 -8.16 0.12
CA PHE A 8 21.53 -7.07 -0.57
C PHE A 8 21.63 -5.75 0.22
N SER A 9 20.72 -5.49 1.16
CA SER A 9 20.61 -4.20 1.84
C SER A 9 20.76 -4.28 3.37
N GLY A 10 20.54 -5.44 4.00
CA GLY A 10 20.71 -5.69 5.44
C GLY A 10 19.96 -4.70 6.33
N SER A 11 18.84 -4.16 5.87
CA SER A 11 18.31 -2.86 6.31
C SER A 11 17.35 -2.91 7.49
N GLY A 12 16.89 -4.10 7.86
CA GLY A 12 15.86 -4.29 8.88
C GLY A 12 14.46 -3.90 8.39
N HIS A 13 13.52 -3.72 9.32
CA HIS A 13 12.08 -3.46 9.08
C HIS A 13 11.79 -2.05 8.51
N VAL A 14 12.42 -1.66 7.41
CA VAL A 14 12.05 -0.46 6.64
C VAL A 14 10.83 -0.75 5.77
N ASN A 15 10.08 0.29 5.39
CA ASN A 15 8.95 0.12 4.48
C ASN A 15 9.39 -0.20 3.04
N TRP A 16 8.42 -0.56 2.20
CA TRP A 16 8.65 -0.98 0.82
C TRP A 16 9.32 0.08 -0.06
N VAL A 17 9.04 1.37 0.15
CA VAL A 17 9.60 2.46 -0.66
C VAL A 17 11.09 2.62 -0.39
N VAL A 18 11.49 2.64 0.88
CA VAL A 18 12.90 2.71 1.28
C VAL A 18 13.68 1.50 0.77
N ALA A 19 13.15 0.29 0.95
CA ALA A 19 13.78 -0.92 0.47
C ALA A 19 13.92 -0.94 -1.07
N ALA A 20 12.87 -0.56 -1.80
CA ALA A 20 12.90 -0.49 -3.26
C ALA A 20 13.95 0.50 -3.79
N ASN A 21 14.07 1.67 -3.17
CA ASN A 21 15.10 2.66 -3.55
C ASN A 21 16.52 2.11 -3.36
N ARG A 22 16.77 1.35 -2.29
CA ARG A 22 18.08 0.71 -2.05
C ARG A 22 18.38 -0.36 -3.10
N LEU A 23 17.41 -1.22 -3.39
CA LEU A 23 17.53 -2.24 -4.44
C LEU A 23 17.74 -1.63 -5.83
N LEU A 24 17.13 -0.48 -6.11
CA LEU A 24 17.34 0.26 -7.35
C LEU A 24 18.77 0.81 -7.44
N GLN A 25 19.28 1.43 -6.37
CA GLN A 25 20.66 1.93 -6.31
C GLN A 25 21.71 0.83 -6.53
N GLN A 26 21.39 -0.40 -6.15
CA GLN A 26 22.24 -1.58 -6.32
C GLN A 26 22.02 -2.31 -7.66
N GLY A 27 21.14 -1.81 -8.52
CA GLY A 27 20.80 -2.44 -9.80
C GLY A 27 20.13 -3.80 -9.68
N VAL A 28 19.53 -4.12 -8.53
CA VAL A 28 18.79 -5.37 -8.31
C VAL A 28 17.43 -5.30 -8.99
N ILE A 29 16.75 -4.16 -8.88
CA ILE A 29 15.48 -3.86 -9.58
C ILE A 29 15.68 -2.71 -10.56
N ASP A 30 14.79 -2.61 -11.55
CA ASP A 30 14.75 -1.46 -12.46
C ASP A 30 13.88 -0.31 -11.92
N HIS A 31 13.95 0.85 -12.59
CA HIS A 31 13.14 2.02 -12.25
C HIS A 31 11.64 1.73 -12.31
N SER A 32 11.21 0.87 -13.24
CA SER A 32 9.80 0.53 -13.43
C SER A 32 9.25 -0.25 -12.23
N ALA A 33 10.00 -1.22 -11.72
CA ALA A 33 9.69 -1.95 -10.50
C ALA A 33 9.68 -1.01 -9.29
N CYS A 34 10.67 -0.13 -9.15
CA CYS A 34 10.71 0.84 -8.06
C CYS A 34 9.47 1.76 -8.05
N GLN A 35 9.04 2.25 -9.22
CA GLN A 35 7.82 3.06 -9.36
C GLN A 35 6.54 2.28 -9.01
N ARG A 36 6.43 1.01 -9.47
CA ARG A 36 5.28 0.16 -9.10
C ARG A 36 5.21 -0.07 -7.60
N ILE A 37 6.35 -0.36 -6.95
CA ILE A 37 6.38 -0.60 -5.50
C ILE A 37 5.96 0.67 -4.73
N ALA A 38 6.42 1.85 -5.17
CA ALA A 38 5.97 3.11 -4.59
C ALA A 38 4.46 3.31 -4.71
N LEU A 39 3.88 2.99 -5.87
CA LEU A 39 2.43 3.03 -6.08
C LEU A 39 1.69 2.04 -5.19
N TYR A 40 2.16 0.79 -5.10
CA TYR A 40 1.53 -0.25 -4.28
C TYR A 40 1.53 0.12 -2.80
N TRP A 41 2.66 0.62 -2.31
CA TRP A 41 2.78 1.08 -0.93
C TRP A 41 1.83 2.25 -0.66
N ALA A 42 1.80 3.26 -1.55
CA ALA A 42 0.92 4.40 -1.40
C ALA A 42 -0.57 3.99 -1.43
N PHE A 43 -0.96 3.11 -2.35
CA PHE A 43 -2.31 2.55 -2.43
C PHE A 43 -2.67 1.81 -1.13
N GLY A 44 -1.78 0.95 -0.62
CA GLY A 44 -1.97 0.23 0.64
C GLY A 44 -2.20 1.16 1.83
N ARG A 45 -1.48 2.29 1.90
CA ARG A 45 -1.72 3.33 2.92
C ARG A 45 -3.13 3.91 2.84
N LEU A 46 -3.62 4.18 1.64
CA LEU A 46 -4.95 4.79 1.41
C LEU A 46 -6.11 3.82 1.63
N ILE A 47 -5.86 2.50 1.54
CA ILE A 47 -6.84 1.47 1.91
C ILE A 47 -6.67 0.98 3.35
N ALA A 48 -5.88 1.67 4.19
CA ALA A 48 -5.63 1.25 5.58
C ALA A 48 -5.06 -0.18 5.71
N ASN A 49 -4.21 -0.59 4.77
CA ASN A 49 -3.40 -1.80 4.95
C ASN A 49 -2.31 -1.53 6.00
N SER A 50 -2.53 -2.02 7.22
CA SER A 50 -1.57 -1.94 8.31
C SER A 50 -0.51 -3.04 8.29
N ASP A 51 -0.60 -3.99 7.37
CA ASP A 51 0.25 -5.20 7.32
C ASP A 51 1.08 -5.29 6.03
N MET A 52 1.64 -4.17 5.58
CA MET A 52 2.56 -4.13 4.43
C MET A 52 4.01 -4.44 4.84
N HIS A 53 4.24 -5.60 5.46
CA HIS A 53 5.60 -6.06 5.76
C HIS A 53 6.31 -6.56 4.49
N GLN A 54 7.64 -6.66 4.52
CA GLN A 54 8.43 -6.99 3.32
C GLN A 54 8.24 -8.44 2.80
N GLY A 55 7.53 -9.28 3.55
CA GLY A 55 7.12 -10.62 3.13
C GLY A 55 5.97 -10.61 2.11
N ASN A 56 5.16 -9.55 2.08
CA ASN A 56 3.99 -9.43 1.18
C ASN A 56 4.31 -8.78 -0.17
N LEU A 57 5.60 -8.75 -0.53
CA LEU A 57 6.05 -8.29 -1.83
C LEU A 57 7.11 -9.24 -2.37
N SER A 58 6.86 -9.94 -3.47
CA SER A 58 7.77 -10.97 -3.99
C SER A 58 8.38 -10.60 -5.35
N PHE A 59 9.47 -11.29 -5.71
CA PHE A 59 10.16 -11.11 -6.99
C PHE A 59 10.37 -12.47 -7.67
N LEU A 60 10.20 -12.49 -8.98
CA LEU A 60 10.42 -13.62 -9.86
C LEU A 60 11.83 -13.55 -10.45
N ARG A 61 12.39 -14.73 -10.77
CA ARG A 61 13.72 -14.90 -11.39
C ARG A 61 14.85 -14.21 -10.60
N PRO A 62 15.05 -14.56 -9.31
CA PRO A 62 16.05 -13.87 -8.46
C PRO A 62 17.49 -14.02 -8.96
N THR A 63 17.76 -15.02 -9.81
CA THR A 63 19.09 -15.25 -10.40
C THR A 63 19.40 -14.37 -11.62
N GLN A 64 18.45 -13.56 -12.10
CA GLN A 64 18.64 -12.62 -13.20
C GLN A 64 18.50 -11.18 -12.70
N ARG A 65 19.35 -10.27 -13.17
CA ARG A 65 19.26 -8.83 -12.87
C ARG A 65 18.92 -8.03 -14.12
N PRO A 66 17.95 -7.10 -14.05
CA PRO A 66 17.08 -6.81 -12.90
C PRO A 66 16.07 -7.94 -12.62
N VAL A 67 15.77 -8.19 -11.34
CA VAL A 67 14.72 -9.14 -10.94
C VAL A 67 13.34 -8.58 -11.29
N MET A 68 12.39 -9.48 -11.56
CA MET A 68 11.04 -9.07 -11.96
C MET A 68 10.12 -9.00 -10.74
N LEU A 69 9.42 -7.88 -10.53
CA LEU A 69 8.39 -7.80 -9.49
C LEU A 69 7.28 -8.82 -9.77
N ALA A 70 6.93 -9.64 -8.78
CA ALA A 70 5.81 -10.57 -8.88
C ALA A 70 4.46 -9.81 -8.88
N PRO A 71 3.36 -10.43 -9.35
CA PRO A 71 2.02 -9.87 -9.16
C PRO A 71 1.76 -9.50 -7.70
N LEU A 72 1.06 -8.40 -7.49
CA LEU A 72 0.72 -7.92 -6.15
C LEU A 72 -0.32 -8.86 -5.50
N TYR A 73 -0.12 -9.17 -4.22
CA TYR A 73 -1.02 -9.99 -3.41
C TYR A 73 -1.16 -9.38 -2.02
N ASP A 74 -2.13 -9.87 -1.24
CA ASP A 74 -2.37 -9.48 0.15
C ASP A 74 -2.50 -7.96 0.38
N MET A 75 -3.26 -7.33 -0.52
CA MET A 75 -3.58 -5.90 -0.46
C MET A 75 -4.99 -5.69 0.08
N LEU A 76 -5.12 -5.83 1.39
CA LEU A 76 -6.37 -5.78 2.12
C LEU A 76 -6.34 -4.68 3.19
N PRO A 77 -7.49 -4.14 3.63
CA PRO A 77 -7.57 -3.09 4.64
C PRO A 77 -7.35 -3.66 6.05
N MET A 78 -6.14 -4.16 6.33
CA MET A 78 -5.80 -4.96 7.51
C MET A 78 -5.95 -4.22 8.85
N ALA A 79 -6.10 -2.89 8.85
CA ALA A 79 -6.41 -2.15 10.07
C ALA A 79 -7.76 -2.56 10.72
N PHE A 80 -8.65 -3.19 9.95
CA PHE A 80 -9.96 -3.68 10.40
C PHE A 80 -10.00 -5.20 10.62
N ALA A 81 -8.87 -5.90 10.47
CA ALA A 81 -8.80 -7.30 10.84
C ALA A 81 -9.10 -7.46 12.35
N PRO A 82 -9.72 -8.59 12.78
CA PRO A 82 -9.96 -8.86 14.19
C PRO A 82 -8.65 -8.76 14.98
N ALA A 83 -8.70 -8.04 16.10
CA ALA A 83 -7.60 -8.05 17.05
C ALA A 83 -7.41 -9.47 17.62
N SER A 84 -6.27 -9.74 18.26
CA SER A 84 -6.03 -11.03 18.95
C SER A 84 -7.07 -11.33 20.05
N SER A 85 -7.74 -10.30 20.58
CA SER A 85 -8.86 -10.43 21.51
C SER A 85 -10.21 -10.76 20.84
N GLY A 86 -10.27 -10.78 19.50
CA GLY A 86 -11.50 -10.93 18.71
C GLY A 86 -12.27 -9.64 18.44
N ASN A 87 -11.81 -8.50 18.98
CA ASN A 87 -12.49 -7.22 18.78
C ASN A 87 -12.35 -6.73 17.34
N LEU A 88 -13.46 -6.28 16.78
CA LEU A 88 -13.54 -5.60 15.49
C LEU A 88 -13.59 -4.09 15.71
N ARG A 89 -13.10 -3.34 14.72
CA ARG A 89 -13.30 -1.88 14.68
C ARG A 89 -14.63 -1.58 14.00
N ASP A 90 -15.35 -0.62 14.55
CA ASP A 90 -16.63 -0.17 14.01
C ASP A 90 -16.53 1.17 13.26
N ASP A 91 -15.37 1.82 13.31
CA ASP A 91 -15.13 3.15 12.75
C ASP A 91 -13.90 3.19 11.83
N ALA A 92 -13.91 4.13 10.88
CA ALA A 92 -12.78 4.41 10.01
C ALA A 92 -11.51 4.80 10.78
N VAL A 93 -10.35 4.52 10.16
CA VAL A 93 -9.04 4.89 10.69
C VAL A 93 -8.51 6.14 9.98
N GLU A 94 -7.72 6.94 10.69
CA GLU A 94 -7.09 8.13 10.12
C GLU A 94 -6.07 7.75 9.02
N ILE A 95 -6.24 8.29 7.82
CA ILE A 95 -5.28 8.14 6.72
C ILE A 95 -4.20 9.22 6.85
N ARG A 96 -2.96 8.77 7.00
CA ARG A 96 -1.78 9.64 7.09
C ARG A 96 -0.97 9.59 5.80
N LEU A 97 -0.81 10.74 5.15
CA LEU A 97 0.14 10.92 4.05
C LEU A 97 1.56 11.06 4.61
N SER A 98 2.55 10.57 3.87
CA SER A 98 3.98 10.75 4.18
C SER A 98 4.72 11.39 3.01
N ASN A 99 5.95 11.81 3.28
CA ASN A 99 6.90 12.35 2.29
C ASN A 99 7.73 11.26 1.59
N GLU A 100 7.39 9.97 1.77
CA GLU A 100 8.15 8.84 1.23
C GLU A 100 8.00 8.71 -0.29
N VAL A 101 6.86 9.13 -0.83
CA VAL A 101 6.57 9.14 -2.26
C VAL A 101 6.16 10.53 -2.71
N GLY A 102 6.48 10.87 -3.96
CA GLY A 102 6.12 12.17 -4.56
C GLY A 102 4.64 12.30 -4.87
N GLY A 103 4.18 13.54 -5.08
CA GLY A 103 2.76 13.84 -5.34
C GLY A 103 2.15 13.09 -6.52
N ALA A 104 2.92 12.80 -7.59
CA ALA A 104 2.45 12.03 -8.72
C ALA A 104 2.03 10.59 -8.34
N VAL A 105 2.78 9.94 -7.44
CA VAL A 105 2.45 8.61 -6.93
C VAL A 105 1.22 8.68 -6.04
N TRP A 106 1.12 9.70 -5.17
CA TRP A 106 -0.07 9.90 -4.33
C TRP A 106 -1.34 10.09 -5.16
N ARG A 107 -1.30 10.88 -6.25
CA ARG A 107 -2.46 11.06 -7.14
C ARG A 107 -2.88 9.77 -7.83
N GLN A 108 -1.92 8.96 -8.28
CA GLN A 108 -2.24 7.66 -8.88
C GLN A 108 -2.85 6.71 -7.84
N ALA A 109 -2.27 6.64 -6.64
CA ALA A 109 -2.78 5.82 -5.55
C ALA A 109 -4.19 6.26 -5.11
N GLU A 110 -4.45 7.57 -5.09
CA GLU A 110 -5.75 8.15 -4.75
C GLU A 110 -6.85 7.65 -5.68
N LEU A 111 -6.63 7.68 -7.00
CA LEU A 111 -7.61 7.20 -7.98
C LEU A 111 -7.97 5.73 -7.75
N LEU A 112 -6.96 4.89 -7.47
CA LEU A 112 -7.15 3.47 -7.18
C LEU A 112 -7.90 3.26 -5.85
N ALA A 113 -7.55 4.02 -4.81
CA ALA A 113 -8.17 3.90 -3.49
C ALA A 113 -9.62 4.39 -3.47
N LEU A 114 -9.93 5.48 -4.18
CA LEU A 114 -11.30 5.96 -4.34
C LEU A 114 -12.18 4.89 -4.99
N GLU A 115 -11.69 4.26 -6.06
CA GLU A 115 -12.43 3.19 -6.72
C GLU A 115 -12.57 1.94 -5.84
N PHE A 116 -11.51 1.57 -5.10
CA PHE A 116 -11.55 0.47 -4.14
C PHE A 116 -12.66 0.69 -3.11
N TRP A 117 -12.66 1.82 -2.40
CA TRP A 117 -13.64 2.09 -1.36
C TRP A 117 -15.05 2.23 -1.92
N ARG A 118 -15.22 2.88 -3.08
CA ARG A 118 -16.52 2.98 -3.77
C ARG A 118 -17.08 1.61 -4.15
N ARG A 119 -16.25 0.65 -4.58
CA ARG A 119 -16.71 -0.72 -4.83
C ARG A 119 -17.07 -1.42 -3.53
N THR A 120 -16.28 -1.26 -2.48
CA THR A 120 -16.54 -1.87 -1.17
C THR A 120 -17.88 -1.42 -0.58
N THR A 121 -18.26 -0.15 -0.74
CA THR A 121 -19.57 0.35 -0.27
C THR A 121 -20.76 -0.23 -1.04
N GLN A 122 -20.53 -0.75 -2.26
CA GLN A 122 -21.57 -1.22 -3.16
C GLN A 122 -21.60 -2.75 -3.31
N HIS A 123 -20.66 -3.46 -2.70
CA HIS A 123 -20.50 -4.89 -2.92
C HIS A 123 -21.46 -5.69 -2.03
N ASP A 124 -22.26 -6.56 -2.64
CA ASP A 124 -23.34 -7.28 -1.96
C ASP A 124 -22.83 -8.19 -0.83
N ASP A 125 -21.69 -8.86 -1.03
CA ASP A 125 -21.08 -9.75 -0.04
C ASP A 125 -20.46 -9.05 1.18
N ILE A 126 -20.36 -7.72 1.18
CA ILE A 126 -19.82 -6.96 2.31
C ILE A 126 -20.95 -6.65 3.29
N SER A 127 -20.74 -6.83 4.59
CA SER A 127 -21.78 -6.56 5.58
C SER A 127 -22.16 -5.07 5.64
N ASP A 128 -23.40 -4.75 6.03
CA ASP A 128 -23.85 -3.36 6.21
C ASP A 128 -22.94 -2.57 7.16
N ALA A 129 -22.50 -3.21 8.24
CA ALA A 129 -21.57 -2.61 9.20
C ALA A 129 -20.24 -2.22 8.55
N PHE A 130 -19.67 -3.10 7.71
CA PHE A 130 -18.41 -2.78 7.04
C PHE A 130 -18.59 -1.80 5.87
N ARG A 131 -19.75 -1.81 5.20
CA ARG A 131 -20.11 -0.77 4.21
C ARG A 131 -20.12 0.62 4.85
N ALA A 132 -20.64 0.77 6.07
CA ALA A 132 -20.59 2.05 6.80
C ALA A 132 -19.16 2.51 7.08
N ILE A 133 -18.24 1.61 7.44
CA ILE A 133 -16.80 1.92 7.58
C ILE A 133 -16.21 2.36 6.24
N ALA A 134 -16.53 1.65 5.16
CA ALA A 134 -16.05 1.97 3.82
C ALA A 134 -16.55 3.36 3.34
N GLU A 135 -17.78 3.75 3.68
CA GLU A 135 -18.31 5.10 3.40
C GLU A 135 -17.53 6.18 4.15
N GLN A 136 -17.20 5.95 5.42
CA GLN A 136 -16.38 6.86 6.21
C GLN A 136 -14.95 6.98 5.64
N MET A 137 -14.35 5.86 5.22
CA MET A 137 -13.03 5.84 4.56
C MET A 137 -13.05 6.59 3.22
N LEU A 138 -14.10 6.39 2.41
CA LEU A 138 -14.29 7.10 1.14
C LEU A 138 -14.44 8.61 1.36
N ALA A 139 -15.27 9.02 2.32
CA ALA A 139 -15.46 10.43 2.66
C ALA A 139 -14.17 11.09 3.18
N GLN A 140 -13.36 10.34 3.93
CA GLN A 140 -12.05 10.81 4.38
C GLN A 140 -11.08 11.01 3.21
N LEU A 141 -11.01 10.07 2.27
CA LEU A 141 -10.15 10.22 1.07
C LEU A 141 -10.56 11.43 0.23
N GLN A 142 -11.86 11.66 0.05
CA GLN A 142 -12.35 12.84 -0.67
C GLN A 142 -11.92 14.15 0.01
N LYS A 143 -11.88 14.21 1.34
CA LYS A 143 -11.35 15.38 2.08
C LYS A 143 -9.84 15.55 1.92
N LEU A 144 -9.11 14.46 1.70
CA LEU A 144 -7.66 14.49 1.46
C LEU A 144 -7.29 14.93 0.04
N HIS A 145 -8.24 14.96 -0.90
CA HIS A 145 -8.02 15.29 -2.30
C HIS A 145 -7.20 16.57 -2.50
N GLU A 146 -7.68 17.68 -1.94
CA GLU A 146 -6.99 18.99 -2.02
C GLU A 146 -5.57 18.97 -1.44
N ARG A 147 -5.32 18.12 -0.45
CA ARG A 147 -3.97 17.96 0.11
C ARG A 147 -3.10 17.13 -0.82
N ILE A 148 -3.63 16.06 -1.41
CA ILE A 148 -2.91 15.20 -2.37
C ILE A 148 -2.56 15.97 -3.65
N GLN A 149 -3.47 16.79 -4.16
CA GLN A 149 -3.21 17.63 -5.34
C GLN A 149 -2.09 18.65 -5.09
N ARG A 150 -1.97 19.18 -3.86
CA ARG A 150 -0.92 20.14 -3.47
C ARG A 150 0.46 19.53 -3.19
N LEU A 151 0.59 18.21 -3.12
CA LEU A 151 1.90 17.54 -2.98
C LEU A 151 2.67 17.45 -4.32
N ALA A 152 2.13 18.03 -5.40
CA ALA A 152 2.69 18.06 -6.75
C ALA A 152 3.89 19.01 -6.87
#